data_AF-A0A399IN73-F1
#
_entry.id   AF-A0A399IN73-F1
#
_cell.length_a   1.000
_cell.length_b   1.000
_cell.length_c   1.000
_cell.angle_alpha   90.00
_cell.angle_beta   90.00
_cell.angle_gamma   90.00
#
_symmetry.space_group_name_H-M   'P 1'
#
loop_
_entity.id
_entity.type
_entity.pdbx_description
1 polymer ?
#
loop_
_entity_poly.entity_id
_entity_poly.type
_entity_poly.pdbx_seq_one_letter_code
_entity_poly.pdbx_strand_id
1 'polypeptide(L)'
;MDKVYINAKDAAGKYNLFLKIVTSVKSFDSYNSFFNIYDESEEPCRRIVVLTKSKDLEEVYDENPTEVIHENKIVDGNIWIKDYSLLENPSKIDLSSLVVSKKLIEEFL
;
A
#
# COMPACT_ATOMS: atom_id res chain seq x y z
N MET A 1 1.20 -10.36 -24.29
CA MET A 1 -0.12 -9.90 -23.83
C MET A 1 0.01 -8.43 -23.50
N ASP A 2 -0.72 -7.57 -24.19
CA ASP A 2 -0.70 -6.13 -23.91
C ASP A 2 -1.23 -5.91 -22.49
N LYS A 3 -0.40 -5.35 -21.60
CA LYS A 3 -0.86 -4.91 -20.28
C LYS A 3 -1.80 -3.73 -20.51
N VAL A 4 -3.11 -3.97 -20.47
CA VAL A 4 -4.11 -2.91 -20.57
C VAL A 4 -4.22 -2.22 -19.22
N TYR A 5 -3.79 -0.98 -19.16
CA TYR A 5 -3.86 -0.16 -17.95
C TYR A 5 -5.14 0.69 -17.93
N ILE A 6 -5.57 1.08 -16.74
CA ILE A 6 -6.62 2.06 -16.48
C ILE A 6 -6.15 3.02 -15.40
N ASN A 7 -6.64 4.25 -15.39
CA ASN A 7 -6.37 5.20 -14.32
C ASN A 7 -6.91 4.65 -12.98
N ALA A 8 -6.16 4.84 -11.90
CA ALA A 8 -6.53 4.35 -10.58
C ALA A 8 -7.82 5.00 -10.05
N LYS A 9 -8.07 6.29 -10.34
CA LYS A 9 -9.31 6.97 -9.96
C LYS A 9 -10.51 6.44 -10.76
N ASP A 10 -10.32 6.22 -12.05
CA ASP A 10 -11.38 5.65 -12.90
C ASP A 10 -11.71 4.22 -12.48
N ALA A 11 -10.69 3.43 -12.13
CA ALA A 11 -10.87 2.09 -11.59
C ALA A 11 -11.65 2.11 -10.26
N ALA A 12 -11.29 3.02 -9.35
CA ALA A 12 -12.01 3.19 -8.09
C ALA A 12 -13.52 3.41 -8.32
N GLY A 13 -13.87 4.36 -9.18
CA GLY A 13 -15.27 4.64 -9.51
C GLY A 13 -15.98 3.48 -10.23
N LYS A 14 -15.32 2.88 -11.24
CA LYS A 14 -15.94 1.84 -12.07
C LYS A 14 -16.20 0.55 -11.32
N TYR A 15 -15.31 0.17 -10.40
CA TYR A 15 -15.35 -1.11 -9.69
C TYR A 15 -15.80 -0.97 -8.23
N ASN A 16 -16.31 0.21 -7.84
CA ASN A 16 -16.75 0.51 -6.47
C ASN A 16 -15.67 0.24 -5.42
N LEU A 17 -14.44 0.63 -5.73
CA LEU A 17 -13.28 0.57 -4.84
C LEU A 17 -12.91 1.97 -4.35
N PHE A 18 -12.13 2.04 -3.28
CA PHE A 18 -11.58 3.27 -2.74
C PHE A 18 -10.10 3.38 -3.05
N LEU A 19 -9.70 4.51 -3.64
CA LEU A 19 -8.29 4.87 -3.80
C LEU A 19 -7.84 5.66 -2.58
N LYS A 20 -6.93 5.09 -1.77
CA LYS A 20 -6.46 5.69 -0.52
C LYS A 20 -4.94 5.77 -0.47
N ILE A 21 -4.46 6.71 0.34
CA ILE A 21 -3.07 6.75 0.78
C ILE A 21 -3.09 6.25 2.22
N VAL A 22 -2.36 5.18 2.49
CA VAL A 22 -2.29 4.51 3.79
C VAL A 22 -0.85 4.50 4.29
N THR A 23 -0.68 4.39 5.60
CA THR A 23 0.64 4.23 6.20
C THR A 23 0.97 2.74 6.26
N SER A 24 2.16 2.36 5.83
CA SER A 24 2.62 0.99 5.98
C SER A 24 3.32 0.83 7.33
N VAL A 25 3.03 -0.27 8.03
CA VAL A 25 3.58 -0.59 9.35
C VAL A 25 4.29 -1.94 9.31
N LYS A 26 5.32 -2.09 10.12
CA LYS A 26 6.02 -3.36 10.30
C LYS A 26 6.34 -3.57 11.77
N SER A 27 6.15 -4.80 12.24
CA SER A 27 6.57 -5.21 13.57
C SER A 27 8.07 -5.48 13.58
N PHE A 28 8.75 -4.92 14.57
CA PHE A 28 10.16 -5.17 14.84
C PHE A 28 10.30 -5.78 16.22
N ASP A 29 10.95 -6.94 16.25
CA ASP A 29 11.27 -7.64 17.47
C ASP A 29 12.69 -7.26 17.90
N SER A 30 12.86 -6.94 19.18
CA SER A 30 14.18 -6.75 19.77
C SER A 30 14.35 -7.66 20.97
N TYR A 31 15.54 -8.26 21.08
CA TYR A 31 15.90 -9.09 22.21
C TYR A 31 17.19 -8.59 22.83
N ASN A 32 17.10 -8.12 24.08
CA ASN A 32 18.25 -7.75 24.88
C ASN A 32 18.66 -8.93 25.76
N SER A 33 19.70 -9.65 25.32
CA SER A 33 20.20 -10.84 26.00
C SER A 33 20.84 -10.57 27.36
N PHE A 34 21.37 -9.36 27.60
CA PHE A 34 21.98 -9.00 28.89
C PHE A 34 20.96 -8.86 30.01
N PHE A 35 19.76 -8.36 29.68
CA PHE A 35 18.67 -8.19 30.64
C PHE A 35 17.55 -9.23 30.51
N ASN A 36 17.65 -10.14 29.52
CA ASN A 36 16.63 -11.13 29.18
C ASN A 36 15.26 -10.47 28.91
N ILE A 37 15.26 -9.36 28.17
CA ILE A 37 14.06 -8.60 27.80
C ILE A 37 13.78 -8.82 26.32
N TYR A 38 12.55 -9.21 26.01
CA TYR A 38 12.00 -9.25 24.66
C TYR A 38 10.99 -8.11 24.53
N ASP A 39 11.06 -7.38 23.42
CA ASP A 39 10.19 -6.25 23.11
C ASP A 39 9.74 -6.33 21.65
N GLU A 40 8.49 -5.97 21.39
CA GLU A 40 7.88 -5.96 20.06
C GLU A 40 7.24 -4.59 19.85
N SER A 41 7.64 -3.91 18.78
CA SER A 41 7.12 -2.58 18.45
C SER A 41 6.73 -2.50 16.98
N GLU A 42 5.55 -1.94 16.71
CA GLU A 42 5.14 -1.58 15.36
C GLU A 42 5.64 -0.18 15.00
N GLU A 43 6.33 -0.07 13.86
CA GLU A 43 6.83 1.21 13.37
C GLU A 43 6.27 1.55 11.97
N PRO A 44 5.89 2.82 11.74
CA PRO A 44 5.51 3.28 10.40
C PRO A 44 6.73 3.32 9.49
N CYS A 45 6.60 2.81 8.27
CA CYS A 45 7.70 2.65 7.33
C CYS A 45 7.61 3.60 6.13
N ARG A 46 6.47 3.63 5.43
CA ARG A 46 6.24 4.46 4.22
C ARG A 46 4.76 4.73 3.98
N ARG A 47 4.45 5.59 3.01
CA ARG A 47 3.08 5.78 2.53
C ARG A 47 2.85 4.98 1.28
N ILE A 48 1.69 4.35 1.16
CA ILE A 48 1.35 3.50 0.02
C ILE A 48 0.01 3.94 -0.54
N VAL A 49 -0.06 4.10 -1.85
CA VAL A 49 -1.33 4.28 -2.55
C VAL A 49 -1.92 2.92 -2.84
N VAL A 50 -3.13 2.70 -2.35
CA VAL A 50 -3.85 1.43 -2.46
C VAL A 50 -5.24 1.61 -3.08
N LEU A 51 -5.67 0.62 -3.86
CA LEU A 51 -7.08 0.38 -4.13
C LEU A 51 -7.59 -0.69 -3.18
N THR A 52 -8.69 -0.40 -2.50
CA THR A 52 -9.26 -1.27 -1.46
C THR A 52 -10.78 -1.27 -1.51
N LYS A 53 -11.39 -2.34 -0.98
CA LYS A 53 -12.84 -2.40 -0.76
C LYS A 53 -13.26 -1.63 0.51
N SER A 54 -12.32 -1.31 1.41
CA SER A 54 -12.60 -0.65 2.69
C SER A 54 -12.40 0.87 2.61
N LYS A 55 -13.42 1.63 2.98
CA LYS A 55 -13.33 3.09 3.06
C LYS A 55 -12.47 3.55 4.24
N ASP A 56 -12.36 2.74 5.29
CA ASP A 56 -11.79 3.13 6.57
C ASP A 56 -10.36 2.60 6.77
N LEU A 57 -9.75 2.01 5.73
CA LEU A 57 -8.37 1.52 5.78
C LEU A 57 -7.38 2.68 5.98
N GLU A 58 -6.64 2.68 7.08
CA GLU A 58 -5.62 3.71 7.38
C GLU A 58 -4.20 3.15 7.31
N GLU A 59 -4.03 1.87 7.66
CA GLU A 59 -2.75 1.20 7.76
C GLU A 59 -2.74 -0.15 7.04
N VAL A 60 -1.56 -0.54 6.56
CA VAL A 60 -1.31 -1.85 5.94
C VAL A 60 -0.01 -2.43 6.47
N TYR A 61 0.04 -3.75 6.64
CA TYR A 61 1.27 -4.43 7.03
C TYR A 61 2.23 -4.52 5.85
N ASP A 62 3.52 -4.26 6.08
CA ASP A 62 4.57 -4.27 5.06
C ASP A 62 5.69 -5.23 5.46
N GLU A 63 5.68 -6.42 4.87
CA GLU A 63 6.71 -7.42 5.12
C GLU A 63 8.10 -6.92 4.69
N ASN A 64 8.18 -6.15 3.60
CA ASN A 64 9.42 -5.67 3.02
C ASN A 64 9.36 -4.18 2.64
N PRO A 65 9.48 -3.27 3.63
CA PRO A 65 9.39 -1.83 3.39
C PRO A 65 10.55 -1.27 2.56
N THR A 66 11.63 -2.03 2.38
CA THR A 66 12.79 -1.62 1.57
C THR A 66 12.59 -1.85 0.07
N GLU A 67 11.62 -2.71 -0.30
CA GLU A 67 11.35 -3.04 -1.69
C GLU A 67 10.40 -2.01 -2.32
N VAL A 68 10.90 -1.25 -3.29
CA VAL A 68 10.11 -0.24 -4.01
C VAL A 68 9.00 -0.91 -4.83
N ILE A 69 7.82 -0.28 -4.86
CA ILE A 69 6.67 -0.78 -5.61
C ILE A 69 6.82 -0.35 -7.08
N HIS A 70 7.44 -1.21 -7.88
CA HIS A 70 7.64 -0.96 -9.32
C HIS A 70 6.43 -1.34 -10.19
N GLU A 71 5.70 -2.38 -9.81
CA GLU A 71 4.50 -2.84 -10.51
C GLU A 71 3.35 -3.02 -9.51
N ASN A 72 2.11 -2.90 -10.00
CA ASN A 72 0.94 -3.10 -9.14
C ASN A 72 0.89 -4.55 -8.64
N LYS A 73 0.60 -4.74 -7.36
CA LYS A 73 0.51 -6.06 -6.73
C LYS A 73 -0.68 -6.14 -5.77
N ILE A 74 -1.27 -7.33 -5.62
CA ILE A 74 -2.28 -7.59 -4.60
C ILE A 74 -1.55 -8.03 -3.32
N VAL A 75 -1.77 -7.32 -2.22
CA VAL A 75 -1.21 -7.61 -0.90
C VAL A 75 -2.33 -7.43 0.13
N ASP A 76 -2.59 -8.46 0.93
CA ASP A 76 -3.57 -8.47 2.01
C ASP A 76 -4.94 -7.90 1.64
N GLY A 77 -5.46 -8.31 0.48
CA GLY A 77 -6.78 -7.85 0.02
C GLY A 77 -6.81 -6.38 -0.40
N ASN A 78 -5.66 -5.80 -0.76
CA ASN A 78 -5.54 -4.47 -1.35
C ASN A 78 -4.65 -4.51 -2.59
N ILE A 79 -4.90 -3.67 -3.59
CA ILE A 79 -3.99 -3.48 -4.70
C ILE A 79 -3.05 -2.33 -4.36
N TRP A 80 -1.77 -2.63 -4.21
CA TRP A 80 -0.73 -1.64 -4.01
C TRP A 80 -0.30 -1.08 -5.37
N ILE A 81 -0.28 0.25 -5.48
CA ILE A 81 0.00 0.94 -6.75
C ILE A 81 1.39 1.55 -6.74
N LYS A 82 1.71 2.32 -5.70
CA LYS A 82 2.95 3.08 -5.59
C LYS A 82 3.23 3.47 -4.15
N ASP A 83 4.50 3.57 -3.79
CA ASP A 83 4.96 4.06 -2.49
C ASP A 83 5.55 5.48 -2.54
N TYR A 84 5.52 6.13 -1.38
CA TYR A 84 5.98 7.50 -1.12
C TYR A 84 6.64 7.58 0.27
N SER A 85 7.52 8.56 0.46
CA SER A 85 8.18 8.76 1.77
C SER A 85 7.19 9.20 2.86
N LEU A 86 7.45 8.80 4.12
CA LEU A 86 6.76 9.34 5.30
C LEU A 86 6.95 10.85 5.48
N LEU A 87 7.94 11.45 4.83
CA LEU A 87 8.17 12.89 4.87
C LEU A 87 7.28 13.68 3.89
N GLU A 88 6.65 13.00 2.92
CA GLU A 88 5.82 13.66 1.89
C GLU A 88 4.38 13.89 2.35
N ASN A 89 3.94 15.14 2.45
CA ASN A 89 2.58 15.44 2.89
C ASN A 89 1.52 14.72 2.00
N PRO A 90 0.66 13.85 2.58
CA PRO A 90 -0.28 13.05 1.80
C PRO A 90 -1.28 13.88 1.01
N SER A 91 -1.64 15.08 1.49
CA SER A 91 -2.56 15.98 0.78
C SER A 91 -1.97 16.60 -0.49
N LYS A 92 -0.64 16.54 -0.64
CA LYS A 92 0.08 17.05 -1.82
C LYS A 92 0.40 15.97 -2.84
N ILE A 93 0.14 14.70 -2.51
CA ILE A 93 0.41 13.58 -3.42
C ILE A 93 -0.62 13.60 -4.54
N ASP A 94 -0.15 13.75 -5.78
CA ASP A 94 -1.03 13.67 -6.94
C ASP A 94 -1.31 12.21 -7.33
N LEU A 95 -2.59 11.85 -7.25
CA LEU A 95 -3.12 10.54 -7.60
C LEU A 95 -3.66 10.49 -9.04
N SER A 96 -3.68 11.61 -9.77
CA SER A 96 -4.31 11.71 -11.07
C SER A 96 -3.60 10.93 -12.18
N SER A 97 -2.29 10.73 -12.05
CA SER A 97 -1.45 10.06 -13.05
C SER A 97 -1.25 8.56 -12.78
N LEU A 98 -1.77 8.04 -11.67
CA LEU A 98 -1.55 6.66 -11.28
C LEU A 98 -2.39 5.70 -12.12
N VAL A 99 -1.76 4.60 -12.53
CA VAL A 99 -2.38 3.58 -13.36
C VAL A 99 -2.28 2.20 -12.71
N VAL A 100 -3.26 1.36 -13.03
CA VAL A 100 -3.37 -0.01 -12.55
C VAL A 100 -3.72 -0.95 -13.70
N SER A 101 -3.16 -2.16 -13.68
CA SER A 101 -3.48 -3.22 -14.65
C SER A 101 -4.94 -3.66 -14.52
N LYS A 102 -5.69 -3.69 -15.63
CA LYS A 102 -7.08 -4.17 -15.64
C LYS A 102 -7.18 -5.64 -15.24
N LYS A 103 -6.26 -6.47 -15.73
CA LYS A 103 -6.19 -7.90 -15.39
C LYS A 103 -6.06 -8.10 -13.88
N LEU A 104 -5.27 -7.26 -13.22
CA LEU A 104 -5.05 -7.33 -11.78
C LEU A 104 -6.28 -6.88 -10.98
N ILE A 105 -7.06 -5.91 -11.50
CA ILE A 105 -8.35 -5.56 -10.90
C ILE A 105 -9.35 -6.72 -11.04
N GLU A 106 -9.40 -7.37 -12.20
CA GLU A 106 -10.29 -8.53 -12.44
C GLU A 106 -9.93 -9.71 -11.53
N GLU A 107 -8.64 -9.94 -11.26
CA GLU A 107 -8.17 -10.95 -10.29
C GLU A 107 -8.49 -10.56 -8.84
N PHE A 108 -8.68 -9.27 -8.55
CA PHE A 108 -8.93 -8.74 -7.21
C PHE A 108 -10.40 -8.75 -6.79
N LEU A 109 -11.32 -8.68 -7.76
CA LEU A 109 -12.76 -8.56 -7.50
C LEU A 109 -13.37 -9.86 -6.98
#